data_AF-A0A2G2KK27-F1
#
_entry.id   AF-A0A2G2KK27-F1
#
_cell.length_a   1.000
_cell.length_b   1.000
_cell.length_c   1.000
_cell.angle_alpha   90.00
_cell.angle_beta   90.00
_cell.angle_gamma   90.00
#
_symmetry.space_group_name_H-M   'P 1'
#
loop_
_entity.id
_entity.type
_entity.pdbx_description
1 polymer ?
#
loop_
_entity_poly.entity_id
_entity_poly.type
_entity_poly.pdbx_seq_one_letter_code
_entity_poly.pdbx_strand_id
1 'polypeptide(L)'
;MKLEKKEFEFVYVENDGTVRELDKDEIEYLETEFEPTDGARPYIKSSYDQLTPDKKILGFLQRSKVPKEIEIINTDLRYLEIRLPINIYDSGKDIEVPVGIYSVTVLGGWDVQIGDFDFTLTNIKNGKVTLPKVTKWRIQSYKFGQKAKKIMVLDIPDGGIYKIKFKNQKSLKVWSFEFPYISRLFQNPIPNHYTQICIG
;
A
#
# COMPACT_ATOMS: atom_id res chain seq x y z
N MET A 1 30.55 19.65 -1.34
CA MET A 1 29.42 20.16 -0.55
C MET A 1 28.36 19.05 -0.52
N LYS A 2 28.20 18.35 0.59
CA LYS A 2 27.11 17.38 0.75
C LYS A 2 25.81 18.20 0.77
N LEU A 3 24.87 17.95 -0.15
CA LEU A 3 23.52 18.48 0.02
C LEU A 3 22.95 17.82 1.28
N GLU A 4 22.79 18.59 2.35
CA GLU A 4 21.97 18.17 3.48
C GLU A 4 20.56 17.93 2.95
N LYS A 5 20.19 16.65 2.89
CA LYS A 5 18.84 16.24 2.52
C LYS A 5 17.94 16.74 3.65
N LYS A 6 17.19 17.80 3.41
CA LYS A 6 16.25 18.35 4.40
C LYS A 6 15.27 17.25 4.77
N GLU A 7 15.34 16.77 6.01
CA GLU A 7 14.42 15.76 6.53
C GLU A 7 13.01 16.33 6.57
N PHE A 8 12.02 15.53 6.19
CA PHE A 8 10.64 15.99 6.13
C PHE A 8 10.09 16.27 7.53
N GLU A 9 9.18 17.23 7.64
CA GLU A 9 8.71 17.74 8.93
C GLU A 9 7.77 16.78 9.66
N PHE A 10 7.22 15.79 8.95
CA PHE A 10 6.37 14.73 9.48
C PHE A 10 7.06 13.38 9.45
N VAL A 11 6.61 12.51 10.36
CA VAL A 11 6.98 11.09 10.52
C VAL A 11 5.71 10.27 10.69
N TYR A 12 5.82 8.95 10.62
CA TYR A 12 4.72 8.03 10.87
C TYR A 12 4.92 7.26 12.17
N VAL A 13 3.90 7.22 13.01
CA VAL A 13 3.83 6.36 14.20
C VAL A 13 3.13 5.05 13.81
N GLU A 14 3.78 3.92 14.06
CA GLU A 14 3.24 2.59 13.83
C GLU A 14 2.40 2.10 15.01
N ASN A 15 1.66 1.00 14.82
CA ASN A 15 0.77 0.44 15.83
C ASN A 15 1.47 0.00 17.13
N ASP A 16 2.75 -0.34 17.06
CA ASP A 16 3.56 -0.75 18.20
C ASP A 16 4.24 0.45 18.90
N GLY A 17 4.00 1.67 18.43
CA GLY A 17 4.59 2.90 18.94
C GLY A 17 5.95 3.24 18.33
N THR A 18 6.49 2.41 17.43
CA THR A 18 7.71 2.78 16.70
C THR A 18 7.45 3.96 15.76
N VAL A 19 8.50 4.74 15.48
CA VAL A 19 8.40 5.94 14.64
C VAL A 19 9.35 5.78 13.46
N ARG A 20 8.85 6.07 12.26
CA ARG A 20 9.63 5.99 11.02
C ARG A 20 9.52 7.24 10.16
N GLU A 21 10.55 7.46 9.35
CA GLU A 21 10.53 8.46 8.28
C GLU A 21 9.36 8.24 7.31
N LEU A 22 8.95 9.24 6.55
CA LEU A 22 7.91 9.03 5.54
C LEU A 22 8.50 8.52 4.22
N ASP A 23 7.73 7.71 3.50
CA ASP A 23 8.03 7.40 2.12
C ASP A 23 7.62 8.54 1.16
N LYS A 24 8.02 8.44 -0.12
CA LYS A 24 7.77 9.51 -1.10
C LYS A 24 6.27 9.74 -1.34
N ASP A 25 5.47 8.69 -1.34
CA ASP A 25 4.03 8.80 -1.61
C ASP A 25 3.30 9.36 -0.39
N GLU A 26 3.75 9.02 0.82
CA GLU A 26 3.28 9.62 2.08
C GLU A 26 3.64 11.10 2.17
N ILE A 27 4.82 11.50 1.70
CA ILE A 27 5.21 12.90 1.56
C ILE A 27 4.29 13.62 0.56
N GLU A 28 4.13 13.08 -0.65
CA GLU A 28 3.25 13.64 -1.69
C GLU A 28 1.80 13.74 -1.20
N TYR A 29 1.32 12.75 -0.46
CA TYR A 29 -0.01 12.74 0.14
C TYR A 29 -0.19 13.83 1.19
N LEU A 30 0.82 14.13 2.02
CA LEU A 30 0.77 15.24 2.98
C LEU A 30 0.91 16.62 2.33
N GLU A 31 1.58 16.70 1.19
CA GLU A 31 1.72 17.93 0.39
C GLU A 31 0.49 18.21 -0.49
N THR A 32 -0.37 17.21 -0.71
CA THR A 32 -1.60 17.35 -1.49
C THR A 32 -2.60 18.28 -0.78
N GLU A 33 -3.15 19.25 -1.50
CA GLU A 33 -4.22 20.10 -0.99
C GLU A 33 -5.55 19.31 -0.93
N PHE A 34 -6.25 19.41 0.21
CA PHE A 34 -7.55 18.79 0.40
C PHE A 34 -8.60 19.84 0.77
N GLU A 35 -9.81 19.65 0.25
CA GLU A 35 -10.95 20.48 0.60
C GLU A 35 -11.35 20.33 2.09
N PRO A 36 -11.88 21.38 2.75
CA PRO A 36 -12.25 21.35 4.16
C PRO A 36 -13.34 20.33 4.55
N THR A 37 -13.98 19.66 3.60
CA THR A 37 -14.96 18.58 3.83
C THR A 37 -14.51 17.25 3.23
N ASP A 38 -13.30 17.18 2.67
CA ASP A 38 -12.78 15.95 2.09
C ASP A 38 -12.46 14.93 3.19
N GLY A 39 -13.06 13.74 3.08
CA GLY A 39 -12.83 12.62 3.98
C GLY A 39 -11.49 11.91 3.75
N ALA A 40 -10.81 12.21 2.63
CA ALA A 40 -9.50 11.67 2.30
C ALA A 40 -8.34 12.45 2.95
N ARG A 41 -8.61 13.40 3.85
CA ARG A 41 -7.57 14.16 4.53
C ARG A 41 -6.68 13.29 5.42
N PRO A 42 -5.37 13.56 5.47
CA PRO A 42 -4.47 12.85 6.35
C PRO A 42 -4.84 13.13 7.81
N TYR A 43 -4.91 12.07 8.60
CA TYR A 43 -5.07 12.21 10.04
C TYR A 43 -3.71 12.54 10.67
N ILE A 44 -3.57 13.79 11.11
CA ILE A 44 -2.37 14.29 11.79
C ILE A 44 -2.61 14.30 13.29
N LYS A 45 -1.74 13.60 14.02
CA LYS A 45 -1.75 13.54 15.47
C LYS A 45 -1.32 14.87 16.09
N SER A 46 -2.03 15.30 17.12
CA SER A 46 -1.71 16.45 17.96
C SER A 46 -0.54 16.16 18.92
N SER A 47 -0.40 14.91 19.38
CA SER A 47 0.70 14.41 20.24
C SER A 47 1.00 12.93 19.95
N TYR A 48 2.19 12.46 20.38
CA TYR A 48 2.57 11.05 20.24
C TYR A 48 1.55 10.09 20.89
N ASP A 49 1.11 10.38 22.11
CA ASP A 49 0.18 9.53 22.87
C ASP A 49 -1.29 9.60 22.39
N GLN A 50 -1.60 10.44 21.39
CA GLN A 50 -2.98 10.56 20.90
C GLN A 50 -3.44 9.25 20.28
N LEU A 51 -4.53 8.68 20.81
CA LEU A 51 -5.15 7.51 20.23
C LEU A 51 -6.19 7.89 19.18
N THR A 52 -6.30 7.08 18.14
CA THR A 52 -7.42 7.08 17.20
C THR A 52 -8.72 6.69 17.92
N PRO A 53 -9.91 6.95 17.32
CA PRO A 53 -11.18 6.54 17.92
C PRO A 53 -11.28 5.05 18.25
N ASP A 54 -10.57 4.18 17.50
CA ASP A 54 -10.47 2.74 17.74
C ASP A 54 -9.30 2.35 18.69
N LYS A 55 -8.78 3.32 19.45
CA LYS A 55 -7.74 3.16 20.49
C LYS A 55 -6.36 2.69 19.96
N LYS A 56 -6.00 3.04 18.73
CA LYS A 56 -4.67 2.76 18.17
C LYS A 56 -3.77 3.98 18.27
N ILE A 57 -2.47 3.75 18.40
CA ILE A 57 -1.45 4.80 18.55
C ILE A 57 -0.93 5.33 17.19
N LEU A 58 -1.30 4.69 16.07
CA LEU A 58 -0.77 5.01 14.75
C LEU A 58 -1.16 6.39 14.21
N GLY A 59 -0.36 6.94 13.29
CA GLY A 59 -0.73 8.11 12.49
C GLY A 59 0.44 9.05 12.16
N PHE A 60 0.18 10.06 11.32
CA PHE A 60 1.19 11.09 11.00
C PHE A 60 1.43 11.99 12.21
N LEU A 61 2.69 12.30 12.49
CA LEU A 61 3.09 13.15 13.61
C LEU A 61 4.16 14.13 13.15
N GLN A 62 4.11 15.38 13.63
CA GLN A 62 5.22 16.31 13.42
C GLN A 62 6.49 15.75 14.10
N ARG A 63 7.61 15.74 13.38
CA ARG A 63 8.91 15.25 13.88
C ARG A 63 9.27 15.84 15.23
N SER A 64 9.01 17.13 15.42
CA SER A 64 9.29 17.85 16.68
C SER A 64 8.49 17.34 17.89
N LYS A 65 7.42 16.59 17.67
CA LYS A 65 6.54 16.01 18.69
C LYS A 65 6.88 14.57 19.04
N VAL A 66 7.90 13.99 18.40
CA VAL A 66 8.41 12.67 18.75
C VAL A 66 9.14 12.78 20.10
N PRO A 67 8.81 11.93 21.09
CA PRO A 67 9.57 11.85 22.34
C PRO A 67 11.06 11.61 22.07
N LYS A 68 11.94 12.28 22.82
CA LYS A 68 13.39 12.26 22.54
C LYS A 68 14.02 10.87 22.68
N GLU A 69 13.44 10.05 23.54
CA GLU A 69 13.82 8.65 23.76
C GLU A 69 13.43 7.70 22.63
N ILE A 70 12.60 8.12 21.67
CA ILE A 70 12.19 7.30 20.53
C ILE A 70 13.08 7.61 19.32
N GLU A 71 13.78 6.57 18.85
CA GLU A 71 14.54 6.64 17.61
C GLU A 71 13.59 6.73 16.41
N ILE A 72 13.83 7.72 15.54
CA ILE A 72 13.15 7.81 14.24
C ILE A 72 13.90 6.89 13.28
N ILE A 73 13.28 5.75 13.00
CA ILE A 73 13.85 4.74 12.13
C ILE A 73 13.75 5.26 10.70
N ASN A 74 14.84 5.24 9.95
CA ASN A 74 14.75 5.50 8.51
C ASN A 74 13.78 4.47 7.91
N THR A 75 12.74 4.90 7.21
CA THR A 75 11.82 3.96 6.57
C THR A 75 12.64 3.09 5.66
N ASP A 76 12.83 1.88 6.13
CA ASP A 76 13.72 0.98 5.46
C ASP A 76 13.17 0.80 4.06
N LEU A 77 14.01 1.03 3.04
CA LEU A 77 13.61 0.90 1.64
C LEU A 77 12.98 -0.48 1.38
N ARG A 78 13.27 -1.46 2.25
CA ARG A 78 12.64 -2.78 2.34
C ARG A 78 11.10 -2.73 2.49
N TYR A 79 10.55 -1.82 3.30
CA TYR A 79 9.09 -1.60 3.42
C TYR A 79 8.50 -0.76 2.29
N LEU A 80 9.36 -0.03 1.58
CA LEU A 80 8.97 0.68 0.36
C LEU A 80 8.82 -0.30 -0.80
N GLU A 81 9.76 -1.24 -0.96
CA GLU A 81 9.74 -2.22 -2.05
C GLU A 81 8.46 -3.07 -2.09
N ILE A 82 7.87 -3.41 -0.95
CA ILE A 82 6.59 -4.12 -0.90
C ILE A 82 5.40 -3.24 -1.31
N ARG A 83 5.46 -1.94 -0.98
CA ARG A 83 4.41 -0.97 -1.32
C ARG A 83 4.46 -0.57 -2.78
N LEU A 84 5.65 -0.63 -3.41
CA LEU A 84 5.82 -0.29 -4.81
C LEU A 84 4.88 -1.10 -5.72
N PRO A 85 4.33 -0.48 -6.77
CA PRO A 85 3.51 -1.19 -7.73
C PRO A 85 4.30 -2.31 -8.41
N ILE A 86 3.74 -3.52 -8.37
CA ILE A 86 4.28 -4.71 -9.04
C ILE A 86 3.41 -4.98 -10.27
N ASN A 87 4.02 -5.01 -11.46
CA ASN A 87 3.28 -5.40 -12.66
C ASN A 87 2.87 -6.87 -12.55
N ILE A 88 1.63 -7.19 -12.96
CA ILE A 88 1.12 -8.57 -12.87
C ILE A 88 1.85 -9.56 -13.81
N TYR A 89 2.67 -9.07 -14.74
CA TYR A 89 3.54 -9.89 -15.59
C TYR A 89 4.97 -10.06 -15.03
N ASP A 90 5.35 -9.33 -13.97
CA ASP A 90 6.67 -9.42 -13.33
C ASP A 90 6.75 -10.61 -12.35
N SER A 91 6.44 -11.81 -12.85
CA SER A 91 6.57 -13.04 -12.07
C SER A 91 8.02 -13.41 -11.82
N GLY A 92 8.30 -13.95 -10.64
CA GLY A 92 9.64 -14.38 -10.21
C GLY A 92 10.44 -13.31 -9.47
N LYS A 93 9.88 -12.11 -9.30
CA LYS A 93 10.48 -11.04 -8.50
C LYS A 93 10.56 -11.43 -7.02
N ASP A 94 11.69 -11.11 -6.40
CA ASP A 94 11.88 -11.24 -4.96
C ASP A 94 11.43 -9.94 -4.29
N ILE A 95 10.65 -10.07 -3.22
CA ILE A 95 10.17 -8.95 -2.41
C ILE A 95 10.41 -9.24 -0.93
N GLU A 96 10.86 -8.24 -0.18
CA GLU A 96 10.95 -8.37 1.27
C GLU A 96 9.61 -8.02 1.92
N VAL A 97 9.12 -8.93 2.75
CA VAL A 97 7.78 -8.88 3.31
C VAL A 97 7.87 -9.14 4.81
N PRO A 98 7.58 -8.15 5.66
CA PRO A 98 7.48 -8.33 7.10
C PRO A 98 6.31 -9.25 7.50
N VAL A 99 6.28 -9.67 8.77
CA VAL A 99 5.11 -10.36 9.33
C VAL A 99 3.93 -9.40 9.36
N GLY A 100 2.76 -9.85 8.92
CA GLY A 100 1.56 -9.04 9.00
C GLY A 100 0.44 -9.44 8.05
N ILE A 101 -0.67 -8.71 8.16
CA ILE A 101 -1.83 -8.85 7.27
C ILE A 101 -1.86 -7.64 6.33
N TYR A 102 -1.77 -7.91 5.04
CA TYR A 102 -1.66 -6.92 3.99
C TYR A 102 -2.91 -6.88 3.12
N SER A 103 -3.26 -5.69 2.64
CA SER A 103 -4.24 -5.54 1.57
C SER A 103 -3.53 -5.64 0.22
N VAL A 104 -4.12 -6.41 -0.69
CA VAL A 104 -3.69 -6.41 -2.09
C VAL A 104 -4.66 -5.51 -2.86
N THR A 105 -4.11 -4.48 -3.47
CA THR A 105 -4.85 -3.44 -4.16
C THR A 105 -4.39 -3.38 -5.61
N VAL A 106 -5.32 -3.30 -6.56
CA VAL A 106 -4.99 -3.07 -7.96
C VAL A 106 -5.05 -1.57 -8.27
N LEU A 107 -4.15 -1.09 -9.12
CA LEU A 107 -4.10 0.31 -9.55
C LEU A 107 -4.78 0.53 -10.90
N GLY A 108 -5.16 1.79 -11.15
CA GLY A 108 -5.66 2.29 -12.43
C GLY A 108 -7.17 2.47 -12.48
N GLY A 109 -7.94 1.98 -11.50
CA GLY A 109 -9.41 2.08 -11.57
C GLY A 109 -10.20 1.53 -10.39
N TRP A 110 -11.45 1.98 -10.27
CA TRP A 110 -12.38 1.52 -9.22
C TRP A 110 -13.32 0.41 -9.69
N ASP A 111 -13.48 0.18 -10.99
CA ASP A 111 -14.19 -1.00 -11.47
C ASP A 111 -13.17 -2.08 -11.85
N VAL A 112 -13.29 -3.23 -11.19
CA VAL A 112 -12.30 -4.30 -11.27
C VAL A 112 -13.01 -5.64 -11.23
N GLN A 113 -12.75 -6.46 -12.24
CA GLN A 113 -13.16 -7.86 -12.34
C GLN A 113 -11.93 -8.74 -12.16
N ILE A 114 -11.91 -9.57 -11.11
CA ILE A 114 -10.74 -10.41 -10.78
C ILE A 114 -10.70 -11.67 -11.67
N GLY A 115 -11.86 -12.32 -11.87
CA GLY A 115 -11.93 -13.61 -12.54
C GLY A 115 -11.12 -14.67 -11.79
N ASP A 116 -10.33 -15.45 -12.51
CA ASP A 116 -9.46 -16.51 -11.97
C ASP A 116 -8.04 -16.01 -11.62
N PHE A 117 -7.86 -14.69 -11.52
CA PHE A 117 -6.55 -14.09 -11.26
C PHE A 117 -6.11 -14.44 -9.84
N ASP A 118 -4.88 -14.90 -9.72
CA ASP A 118 -4.30 -15.28 -8.44
C ASP A 118 -2.77 -15.10 -8.47
N PHE A 119 -2.13 -15.11 -7.31
CA PHE A 119 -0.69 -15.15 -7.20
C PHE A 119 -0.25 -15.88 -5.94
N THR A 120 0.99 -16.34 -5.92
CA THR A 120 1.57 -17.02 -4.77
C THR A 120 2.83 -16.30 -4.32
N LEU A 121 3.07 -16.28 -3.01
CA LEU A 121 4.31 -15.84 -2.42
C LEU A 121 5.01 -17.03 -1.80
N THR A 122 6.22 -17.34 -2.24
CA THR A 122 7.03 -18.45 -1.71
C THR A 122 8.19 -17.88 -0.90
N ASN A 123 8.22 -18.14 0.40
CA ASN A 123 9.31 -17.71 1.26
C ASN A 123 10.60 -18.42 0.83
N ILE A 124 11.66 -17.66 0.52
CA ILE A 124 12.90 -18.22 -0.02
C ILE A 124 13.65 -19.06 1.03
N LYS A 125 13.52 -18.70 2.32
CA LYS A 125 14.26 -19.35 3.42
C LYS A 125 13.69 -20.72 3.77
N ASN A 126 12.36 -20.84 3.87
CA ASN A 126 11.70 -22.07 4.32
C ASN A 126 10.83 -22.76 3.25
N GLY A 127 10.69 -22.18 2.06
CA GLY A 127 9.92 -22.72 0.95
C GLY A 127 8.40 -22.68 1.13
N LYS A 128 7.90 -22.11 2.23
CA LYS A 128 6.47 -22.04 2.53
C LYS A 128 5.75 -21.14 1.53
N VAL A 129 4.65 -21.65 0.98
CA VAL A 129 3.82 -20.93 0.02
C VAL A 129 2.63 -20.30 0.74
N THR A 130 2.46 -19.00 0.56
CA THR A 130 1.32 -18.23 1.03
C THR A 130 0.45 -17.83 -0.17
N LEU A 131 -0.87 -17.99 -0.02
CA LEU A 131 -1.85 -17.56 -1.00
C LEU A 131 -2.69 -16.40 -0.45
N PRO A 132 -2.96 -15.37 -1.27
CA PRO A 132 -3.90 -14.33 -0.94
C PRO A 132 -5.34 -14.88 -0.95
N LYS A 133 -6.23 -14.23 -0.20
CA LYS A 133 -7.65 -14.54 -0.15
C LYS A 133 -8.44 -13.40 -0.76
N VAL A 134 -9.29 -13.71 -1.75
CA VAL A 134 -10.23 -12.72 -2.30
C VAL A 134 -11.16 -12.23 -1.19
N THR A 135 -11.35 -10.91 -1.12
CA THR A 135 -12.18 -10.28 -0.08
C THR A 135 -13.48 -9.71 -0.66
N LYS A 136 -14.55 -9.79 0.13
CA LYS A 136 -15.82 -9.10 -0.16
C LYS A 136 -15.74 -7.60 0.21
N TRP A 137 -14.86 -7.22 1.13
CA TRP A 137 -14.66 -5.84 1.58
C TRP A 137 -13.69 -5.09 0.65
N ARG A 138 -14.19 -4.73 -0.54
CA ARG A 138 -13.42 -4.10 -1.62
C ARG A 138 -13.44 -2.57 -1.52
N ILE A 139 -12.61 -2.04 -0.64
CA ILE A 139 -12.44 -0.60 -0.40
C ILE A 139 -11.79 0.07 -1.62
N GLN A 140 -12.27 1.28 -1.95
CA GLN A 140 -11.70 2.16 -2.98
C GLN A 140 -10.80 3.19 -2.31
N SER A 141 -9.68 3.53 -2.94
CA SER A 141 -8.74 4.52 -2.44
C SER A 141 -7.95 5.14 -3.59
N TYR A 142 -6.98 5.98 -3.25
CA TYR A 142 -5.90 6.41 -4.13
C TYR A 142 -4.57 5.89 -3.60
N LYS A 143 -3.68 5.44 -4.49
CA LYS A 143 -2.29 5.06 -4.21
C LYS A 143 -1.43 5.47 -5.40
N PHE A 144 -0.24 6.04 -5.18
CA PHE A 144 0.68 6.48 -6.25
C PHE A 144 0.01 7.40 -7.29
N GLY A 145 -0.80 8.36 -6.84
CA GLY A 145 -1.57 9.25 -7.71
C GLY A 145 -2.65 8.57 -8.56
N GLN A 146 -2.91 7.27 -8.37
CA GLN A 146 -3.84 6.48 -9.17
C GLN A 146 -5.02 5.96 -8.35
N LYS A 147 -6.17 5.81 -9.03
CA LYS A 147 -7.33 5.10 -8.47
C LYS A 147 -6.92 3.68 -8.12
N ALA A 148 -7.28 3.25 -6.93
CA ALA A 148 -6.87 1.96 -6.40
C ALA A 148 -8.07 1.22 -5.80
N LYS A 149 -8.12 -0.11 -5.95
CA LYS A 149 -9.17 -0.93 -5.36
C LYS A 149 -8.64 -2.19 -4.72
N LYS A 150 -9.01 -2.39 -3.45
CA LYS A 150 -8.69 -3.61 -2.72
C LYS A 150 -9.39 -4.81 -3.37
N ILE A 151 -8.63 -5.86 -3.62
CA ILE A 151 -9.12 -7.10 -4.25
C ILE A 151 -8.90 -8.33 -3.38
N MET A 152 -7.83 -8.37 -2.60
CA MET A 152 -7.48 -9.52 -1.77
C MET A 152 -6.87 -9.08 -0.43
N VAL A 153 -6.75 -10.04 0.48
CA VAL A 153 -6.02 -9.92 1.74
C VAL A 153 -4.96 -11.02 1.77
N LEU A 154 -3.77 -10.68 2.22
CA LEU A 154 -2.62 -11.55 2.27
C LEU A 154 -2.13 -11.61 3.72
N ASP A 155 -1.98 -12.82 4.25
CA ASP A 155 -1.52 -13.06 5.61
C ASP A 155 -0.11 -13.65 5.58
N ILE A 156 0.87 -12.92 6.12
CA ILE A 156 2.28 -13.28 6.11
C ILE A 156 2.69 -13.66 7.52
N PRO A 157 2.78 -14.96 7.83
CA PRO A 157 3.07 -15.44 9.18
C PRO A 157 4.54 -15.26 9.56
N ASP A 158 5.44 -15.27 8.57
CA ASP A 158 6.88 -15.29 8.77
C ASP A 158 7.52 -14.18 7.93
N GLY A 159 8.23 -13.23 8.55
CA GLY A 159 8.88 -12.15 7.83
C GLY A 159 10.08 -12.66 7.02
N GLY A 160 10.35 -12.06 5.87
CA GLY A 160 11.53 -12.35 5.07
C GLY A 160 11.35 -12.08 3.58
N ILE A 161 12.21 -12.69 2.77
CA ILE A 161 12.19 -12.53 1.32
C ILE A 161 11.27 -13.59 0.70
N TYR A 162 10.33 -13.13 -0.13
CA TYR A 162 9.37 -13.95 -0.84
C TYR A 162 9.51 -13.79 -2.34
N LYS A 163 9.40 -14.90 -3.07
CA LYS A 163 9.27 -14.91 -4.53
C LYS A 163 7.81 -14.86 -4.93
N ILE A 164 7.41 -13.84 -5.69
CA ILE A 164 6.05 -13.69 -6.21
C ILE A 164 5.87 -14.43 -7.53
N LYS A 165 4.73 -15.10 -7.72
CA LYS A 165 4.38 -15.73 -9.00
C LYS A 165 2.90 -15.52 -9.31
N PHE A 166 2.62 -14.83 -10.41
CA PHE A 166 1.27 -14.53 -10.87
C PHE A 166 0.71 -15.64 -11.75
N LYS A 167 -0.61 -15.80 -11.72
CA LYS A 167 -1.38 -16.75 -12.53
C LYS A 167 -2.61 -16.06 -13.10
N ASN A 168 -2.99 -16.47 -14.31
CA ASN A 168 -4.20 -15.99 -14.99
C ASN A 168 -4.29 -14.46 -15.13
N GLN A 169 -3.18 -13.80 -15.44
CA GLN A 169 -3.08 -12.33 -15.56
C GLN A 169 -4.16 -11.72 -16.45
N LYS A 170 -4.57 -12.43 -17.51
CA LYS A 170 -5.59 -11.97 -18.47
C LYS A 170 -7.00 -11.87 -17.89
N SER A 171 -7.30 -12.55 -16.79
CA SER A 171 -8.64 -12.52 -16.18
C SER A 171 -8.87 -11.28 -15.31
N LEU A 172 -7.80 -10.67 -14.81
CA LEU A 172 -7.87 -9.41 -14.09
C LEU A 172 -8.13 -8.28 -15.08
N LYS A 173 -9.27 -7.60 -14.93
CA LYS A 173 -9.66 -6.47 -15.77
C LYS A 173 -9.94 -5.25 -14.90
N VAL A 174 -9.43 -4.11 -15.31
CA VAL A 174 -9.53 -2.84 -14.58
C VAL A 174 -10.07 -1.78 -15.54
N TRP A 175 -11.00 -0.96 -15.08
CA TRP A 175 -11.52 0.20 -15.83
C TRP A 175 -11.28 1.47 -15.02
N SER A 176 -10.74 2.51 -15.66
CA SER A 176 -10.35 3.77 -15.03
C SER A 176 -11.51 4.73 -14.71
N PHE A 177 -12.71 4.42 -15.22
CA PHE A 177 -13.87 5.27 -15.15
C PHE A 177 -14.39 5.50 -13.72
N GLU A 178 -15.06 6.63 -13.49
CA GLU A 178 -15.56 7.07 -12.18
C GLU A 178 -16.81 6.32 -11.72
N PHE A 179 -17.62 5.81 -12.64
CA PHE A 179 -18.86 5.10 -12.33
C PHE A 179 -18.72 3.59 -12.63
N PRO A 180 -18.57 2.74 -11.61
CA PRO A 180 -18.46 1.30 -11.79
C PRO A 180 -19.68 0.69 -12.48
N TYR A 181 -19.49 -0.44 -13.17
CA TYR A 181 -20.51 -1.20 -13.92
C TYR A 181 -20.98 -0.57 -15.22
N ILE A 182 -21.21 0.75 -15.27
CA ILE A 182 -21.59 1.47 -16.51
C ILE A 182 -20.40 1.51 -17.48
N SER A 183 -19.19 1.66 -16.95
CA SER A 183 -17.94 1.70 -17.69
C SER A 183 -17.76 0.52 -18.66
N ARG A 184 -18.21 -0.68 -18.27
CA ARG A 184 -18.01 -1.92 -19.05
C ARG A 184 -18.76 -1.95 -20.36
N LEU A 185 -19.81 -1.13 -20.52
CA LEU A 185 -20.64 -1.08 -21.71
C LEU A 185 -20.05 -0.16 -22.80
N PHE A 186 -19.19 0.80 -22.41
CA PHE A 186 -18.72 1.86 -23.30
C PHE A 186 -17.20 1.95 -23.41
N GLN A 187 -16.46 1.31 -22.49
CA GLN A 187 -15.00 1.40 -22.45
C GLN A 187 -14.35 0.03 -22.33
N ASN A 188 -13.27 -0.13 -23.07
CA ASN A 188 -12.39 -1.28 -22.94
C ASN A 188 -11.64 -1.20 -21.59
N PRO A 189 -11.35 -2.35 -20.96
CA PRO A 189 -10.49 -2.37 -19.79
C PRO A 189 -9.10 -1.84 -20.14
N ILE A 190 -8.40 -1.31 -19.14
CA ILE A 190 -6.98 -0.97 -19.21
C ILE A 190 -6.24 -2.22 -19.68
N PRO A 191 -5.36 -2.11 -20.69
CA PRO A 191 -4.57 -3.24 -21.14
C PRO A 191 -3.80 -3.89 -19.99
N ASN A 192 -3.90 -5.21 -19.87
CA ASN A 192 -3.37 -5.95 -18.73
C ASN A 192 -1.87 -5.76 -18.51
N HIS A 193 -1.09 -5.46 -19.55
CA HIS A 193 0.35 -5.22 -19.44
C HIS A 193 0.71 -3.91 -18.71
N TYR A 194 -0.24 -3.00 -18.54
CA TYR A 194 -0.10 -1.82 -17.67
C TYR A 194 -0.69 -2.04 -16.27
N THR A 195 -1.30 -3.19 -16.01
CA THR A 195 -1.97 -3.45 -14.73
C THR A 195 -0.94 -3.78 -13.65
N GLN A 196 -1.03 -3.06 -12.54
CA GLN A 196 -0.15 -3.22 -11.39
C GLN A 196 -0.95 -3.48 -10.12
N ILE A 197 -0.33 -4.20 -9.18
CA ILE A 197 -0.84 -4.39 -7.82
C ILE A 197 0.12 -3.80 -6.79
N CYS A 198 -0.40 -3.43 -5.63
CA CYS A 198 0.37 -3.02 -4.46
C CYS A 198 -0.02 -3.91 -3.28
N ILE A 199 0.97 -4.25 -2.45
CA ILE A 199 0.78 -5.02 -1.21
C ILE A 199 1.07 -4.07 -0.04
N GLY A 200 0.06 -3.77 0.78
CA GLY A 200 0.14 -2.81 1.89
C GLY A 200 -1.21 -2.34 2.35
#